data_AF-A0A846D9L1-F1
#
_entry.id   AF-A0A846D9L1-F1
#
_cell.length_a   1.000
_cell.length_b   1.000
_cell.length_c   1.000
_cell.angle_alpha   90.00
_cell.angle_beta   90.00
_cell.angle_gamma   90.00
#
_symmetry.space_group_name_H-M   'P 1'
#
loop_
_entity.id
_entity.type
_entity.pdbx_description
1 polymer ?
#
loop_
_entity_poly.entity_id
_entity_poly.type
_entity_poly.pdbx_seq_one_letter_code
_entity_poly.pdbx_strand_id
1 'polypeptide(L)'
;MGLKDSDNSLTNHEESWFNLIKLYEGNFNYLKSISLLISKNYDGKVSDFLTENSNPVILPVITTQMQSHFREIFNHLSPREQEIVLQLSQFEQPILREDLRQILNLSSVDFNNGLQSLQQRYLVTKIKEDKIFFKLAPFFNEYVKKYCKD
;
A
#
# COMPACT_ATOMS: atom_id res chain seq x y z
N MET A 1 20.69 24.58 35.36
CA MET A 1 20.28 23.25 34.83
C MET A 1 18.93 23.47 34.16
N GLY A 2 18.80 23.18 32.85
CA GLY A 2 17.52 23.30 32.13
C GLY A 2 17.56 24.14 30.84
N LEU A 3 18.37 23.74 29.85
CA LEU A 3 18.25 24.16 28.45
C LEU A 3 18.71 23.03 27.52
N LYS A 4 18.18 21.81 27.71
CA LYS A 4 18.43 20.66 26.81
C LYS A 4 17.19 19.91 26.34
N ASP A 5 16.00 20.22 26.86
CA ASP A 5 14.80 19.42 26.58
C ASP A 5 13.97 19.89 25.37
N SER A 6 14.14 21.15 24.92
CA SER A 6 13.38 21.69 23.78
C SER A 6 13.91 21.22 22.42
N ASP A 7 15.21 21.00 22.31
CA ASP A 7 15.86 20.61 21.05
C ASP A 7 15.51 19.16 20.67
N ASN A 8 15.36 18.30 21.69
CA ASN A 8 15.07 16.87 21.51
C ASN A 8 13.58 16.58 21.21
N SER A 9 12.65 17.45 21.65
CA SER A 9 11.22 17.25 21.37
C SER A 9 10.84 17.66 19.94
N LEU A 10 11.49 18.69 19.40
CA LEU A 10 11.28 19.15 18.02
C LEU A 10 11.82 18.13 17.03
N THR A 11 13.01 17.58 17.26
CA THR A 11 13.58 16.49 16.44
C THR A 11 12.71 15.24 16.45
N ASN A 12 12.14 14.86 17.61
CA ASN A 12 11.25 13.69 17.71
C ASN A 12 9.92 13.88 16.96
N HIS A 13 9.40 15.11 16.92
CA HIS A 13 8.18 15.44 16.17
C HIS A 13 8.42 15.34 14.66
N GLU A 14 9.49 15.95 14.15
CA GLU A 14 9.85 15.88 12.73
C GLU A 14 10.15 14.44 12.28
N GLU A 15 10.85 13.67 13.11
CA GLU A 15 11.13 12.25 12.85
C GLU A 15 9.84 11.43 12.77
N SER A 16 8.87 11.68 13.66
CA SER A 16 7.58 10.99 13.65
C SER A 16 6.82 11.26 12.34
N TRP A 17 6.78 12.51 11.88
CA TRP A 17 6.15 12.85 10.60
C TRP A 17 6.87 12.22 9.41
N PHE A 18 8.20 12.24 9.41
CA PHE A 18 8.99 11.60 8.38
C PHE A 18 8.74 10.09 8.30
N ASN A 19 8.66 9.42 9.45
CA ASN A 19 8.33 8.00 9.53
C ASN A 19 6.91 7.70 9.06
N LEU A 20 5.94 8.56 9.37
CA LEU A 20 4.58 8.45 8.85
C LEU A 20 4.54 8.60 7.31
N ILE A 21 5.26 9.59 6.77
CA ILE A 21 5.38 9.80 5.32
C ILE A 21 5.98 8.57 4.64
N LYS A 22 7.06 8.01 5.21
CA LYS A 22 7.67 6.77 4.71
C LYS A 22 6.71 5.58 4.75
N LEU A 23 6.02 5.39 5.88
CA LEU A 23 5.09 4.28 6.08
C LEU A 23 3.96 4.28 5.05
N TYR A 24 3.48 5.47 4.68
CA TYR A 24 2.41 5.66 3.69
C TYR A 24 2.94 6.02 2.29
N GLU A 25 4.22 5.73 2.02
CA GLU A 25 4.90 5.90 0.72
C GLU A 25 4.76 7.30 0.10
N GLY A 26 4.58 8.34 0.92
CA GLY A 26 4.34 9.70 0.45
C GLY A 26 2.99 9.90 -0.27
N ASN A 27 2.09 8.93 -0.25
CA ASN A 27 0.82 9.01 -0.95
C ASN A 27 -0.11 10.01 -0.27
N PHE A 28 -0.41 11.11 -0.96
CA PHE A 28 -1.23 12.20 -0.42
C PHE A 28 -2.61 11.75 0.07
N ASN A 29 -3.28 10.83 -0.65
CA ASN A 29 -4.60 10.35 -0.24
C ASN A 29 -4.53 9.52 1.05
N TYR A 30 -3.51 8.66 1.17
CA TYR A 30 -3.32 7.87 2.37
C TYR A 30 -2.93 8.76 3.56
N LEU A 31 -2.00 9.69 3.34
CA LEU A 31 -1.56 10.66 4.34
C LEU A 31 -2.69 11.55 4.82
N LYS A 32 -3.56 12.03 3.92
CA LYS A 32 -4.75 12.79 4.29
C LYS A 32 -5.69 11.95 5.17
N SER A 33 -5.92 10.70 4.80
CA SER A 33 -6.83 9.83 5.54
C SER A 33 -6.29 9.49 6.93
N ILE A 34 -5.00 9.15 7.02
CA ILE A 34 -4.40 8.81 8.31
C ILE A 34 -4.23 10.05 9.19
N SER A 35 -3.93 11.23 8.63
CA SER A 35 -3.85 12.47 9.41
C SER A 35 -5.18 12.81 10.09
N LEU A 36 -6.31 12.55 9.40
CA LEU A 36 -7.64 12.72 10.00
C LEU A 36 -7.90 11.73 11.14
N LEU A 37 -7.44 10.49 11.02
CA LEU A 37 -7.54 9.48 12.07
C LEU A 37 -6.67 9.87 13.28
N ILE A 38 -5.42 10.25 13.04
CA ILE A 38 -4.48 10.70 14.08
C ILE A 38 -5.03 11.92 14.82
N SER A 39 -5.54 12.92 14.09
CA SER A 39 -6.15 14.10 14.69
C SER A 39 -7.36 13.78 15.58
N LYS A 40 -8.14 12.74 15.25
CA LYS A 40 -9.37 12.40 15.97
C LYS A 40 -9.17 11.44 17.13
N ASN A 41 -8.25 10.48 16.98
CA ASN A 41 -8.10 9.37 17.92
C ASN A 41 -6.84 9.48 18.78
N TYR A 42 -5.88 10.33 18.38
CA TYR A 42 -4.57 10.49 19.02
C TYR A 42 -4.27 11.96 19.36
N ASP A 43 -5.28 12.85 19.33
CA ASP A 43 -5.12 14.30 19.56
C ASP A 43 -4.00 14.94 18.71
N GLY A 44 -3.80 14.43 17.49
CA GLY A 44 -2.74 14.91 16.59
C GLY A 44 -1.33 14.37 16.88
N LYS A 45 -1.15 13.51 17.90
CA LYS A 45 0.15 12.94 18.26
C LYS A 45 0.52 11.76 17.35
N VAL A 46 1.30 12.05 16.31
CA VAL A 46 1.80 11.04 15.37
C VAL A 46 2.65 9.98 16.06
N SER A 47 3.45 10.35 17.06
CA SER A 47 4.29 9.42 17.83
C SER A 47 3.50 8.31 18.52
N ASP A 48 2.33 8.64 19.05
CA ASP A 48 1.48 7.69 19.78
C ASP A 48 0.85 6.70 18.81
N PHE A 49 0.33 7.21 17.68
CA PHE A 49 -0.15 6.38 16.57
C PHE A 49 0.94 5.44 16.06
N LEU A 50 2.14 5.97 15.81
CA LEU A 50 3.27 5.15 15.37
C LEU A 50 3.62 4.11 16.43
N THR A 51 3.77 4.47 17.70
CA THR A 51 4.15 3.49 18.74
C THR A 51 3.19 2.30 18.83
N GLU A 52 1.88 2.55 18.71
CA GLU A 52 0.86 1.50 18.74
C GLU A 52 0.84 0.66 17.45
N ASN A 53 1.17 1.25 16.30
CA ASN A 53 1.01 0.64 14.97
C ASN A 53 2.34 0.31 14.25
N SER A 54 3.50 0.56 14.87
CA SER A 54 4.85 0.37 14.27
C SER A 54 5.41 -1.04 14.48
N ASN A 55 4.58 -2.04 14.77
CA ASN A 55 5.06 -3.40 14.76
C ASN A 55 5.45 -3.77 13.31
N PRO A 56 6.72 -4.13 13.02
CA PRO A 56 7.17 -4.45 11.67
C PRO A 56 6.45 -5.65 11.03
N VAL A 57 5.65 -6.38 11.82
CA VAL A 57 4.82 -7.50 11.38
C VAL A 57 3.36 -7.06 11.06
N ILE A 58 2.92 -5.91 11.56
CA ILE A 58 1.54 -5.42 11.36
C ILE A 58 1.51 -4.42 10.21
N LEU A 59 0.68 -4.74 9.23
CA LEU A 59 0.50 -3.91 8.05
C LEU A 59 -0.20 -2.59 8.43
N PRO A 60 0.12 -1.48 7.74
CA PRO A 60 -0.29 -0.16 8.21
C PRO A 60 -1.81 -0.02 8.22
N VAL A 61 -2.34 0.74 9.18
CA VAL A 61 -3.79 0.92 9.34
C VAL A 61 -4.43 1.40 8.05
N ILE A 62 -5.32 0.58 7.48
CA ILE A 62 -6.18 0.95 6.36
C ILE A 62 -7.49 1.52 6.93
N THR A 63 -7.65 2.83 6.84
CA THR A 63 -8.87 3.51 7.30
C THR A 63 -10.10 3.09 6.48
N THR A 64 -11.30 3.34 7.01
CA THR A 64 -12.55 3.12 6.27
C THR A 64 -12.61 3.92 4.97
N GLN A 65 -12.05 5.12 4.94
CA GLN A 65 -11.98 5.95 3.73
C GLN A 65 -11.05 5.33 2.68
N MET A 66 -9.88 4.81 3.09
CA MET A 66 -8.99 4.08 2.19
C MET A 66 -9.66 2.81 1.65
N GLN A 67 -10.37 2.07 2.51
CA GLN A 67 -11.14 0.89 2.10
C GLN A 67 -12.22 1.22 1.06
N SER A 68 -12.98 2.30 1.25
CA SER A 68 -13.98 2.73 0.27
C SER A 68 -13.33 3.11 -1.06
N HIS A 69 -12.23 3.86 -1.02
CA HIS A 69 -11.49 4.24 -2.24
C HIS A 69 -10.95 3.01 -2.98
N PHE A 70 -10.36 2.05 -2.28
CA PHE A 70 -9.85 0.83 -2.91
C PHE A 70 -10.98 -0.06 -3.43
N ARG A 71 -12.13 -0.09 -2.76
CA ARG A 71 -13.32 -0.79 -3.25
C ARG A 71 -13.81 -0.21 -4.56
N GLU A 72 -13.88 1.11 -4.65
CA GLU A 72 -14.19 1.78 -5.91
C GLU A 72 -13.18 1.40 -6.99
N ILE A 73 -11.87 1.49 -6.71
CA ILE A 73 -10.83 1.09 -7.66
C ILE A 73 -11.04 -0.36 -8.13
N PHE A 74 -11.22 -1.30 -7.19
CA PHE A 74 -11.37 -2.72 -7.48
C PHE A 74 -12.61 -3.00 -8.33
N ASN A 75 -13.74 -2.35 -8.02
CA ASN A 75 -14.99 -2.50 -8.76
C ASN A 75 -14.90 -1.96 -10.20
N HIS A 76 -14.01 -1.01 -10.48
CA HIS A 76 -13.77 -0.50 -11.84
C HIS A 76 -12.74 -1.31 -12.63
N LEU A 77 -12.06 -2.27 -11.99
CA LEU A 77 -11.20 -3.21 -12.71
C LEU A 77 -12.08 -4.14 -13.55
N SER A 78 -11.65 -4.39 -14.79
CA SER A 78 -12.23 -5.45 -15.61
C SER A 78 -12.02 -6.82 -14.94
N PRO A 79 -12.82 -7.84 -15.31
CA PRO A 79 -12.66 -9.18 -14.75
C PRO A 79 -11.23 -9.75 -14.89
N ARG A 80 -10.54 -9.43 -15.99
CA ARG A 80 -9.15 -9.87 -16.24
C ARG A 80 -8.14 -9.14 -15.38
N GLU A 81 -8.35 -7.86 -15.13
CA GLU A 81 -7.54 -7.11 -14.17
C GLU A 81 -7.77 -7.62 -12.75
N GLN A 82 -9.01 -7.89 -12.35
CA GLN A 82 -9.32 -8.48 -11.04
C GLN A 82 -8.63 -9.82 -10.85
N GLU A 83 -8.64 -10.69 -11.86
CA GLU A 83 -7.94 -11.98 -11.84
C GLU A 83 -6.42 -11.81 -11.59
N ILE A 84 -5.77 -10.87 -12.30
CA ILE A 84 -4.35 -10.55 -12.10
C ILE A 84 -4.09 -10.04 -10.67
N VAL A 85 -4.89 -9.10 -10.18
CA VAL A 85 -4.70 -8.50 -8.85
C VAL A 85 -4.93 -9.54 -7.76
N LEU A 86 -5.98 -10.34 -7.85
CA LEU A 86 -6.25 -11.42 -6.90
C LEU A 86 -5.10 -12.41 -6.86
N GLN A 87 -4.56 -12.80 -8.02
CA GLN A 87 -3.43 -13.72 -8.09
C GLN A 87 -2.15 -13.11 -7.49
N LEU A 88 -1.82 -11.86 -7.85
CA LEU A 88 -0.66 -11.17 -7.27
C LEU A 88 -0.77 -11.01 -5.75
N SER A 89 -1.98 -10.89 -5.20
CA SER A 89 -2.19 -10.72 -3.76
C SER A 89 -1.83 -11.94 -2.91
N GLN A 90 -1.62 -13.09 -3.55
CA GLN A 90 -1.21 -14.33 -2.89
C GLN A 90 0.29 -14.38 -2.58
N PHE A 91 1.08 -13.49 -3.18
CA PHE A 91 2.54 -13.49 -3.04
C PHE A 91 3.02 -12.38 -2.11
N GLU A 92 3.88 -12.74 -1.14
CA GLU A 92 4.57 -11.76 -0.29
C GLU A 92 5.74 -11.11 -1.03
N GLN A 93 6.42 -11.87 -1.90
CA GLN A 93 7.53 -11.40 -2.71
C GLN A 93 7.09 -11.16 -4.17
N PRO A 94 7.78 -10.29 -4.93
CA PRO A 94 7.52 -10.12 -6.35
C PRO A 94 7.60 -11.44 -7.11
N ILE A 95 6.63 -11.68 -8.00
CA ILE A 95 6.58 -12.90 -8.82
C ILE A 95 7.18 -12.64 -10.21
N LEU A 96 7.89 -13.64 -10.76
CA LEU A 96 8.36 -13.62 -12.13
C LEU A 96 7.20 -13.49 -13.12
N ARG A 97 7.39 -12.70 -14.17
CA ARG A 97 6.39 -12.50 -15.21
C ARG A 97 5.97 -13.83 -15.86
N GLU A 98 6.93 -14.70 -16.11
CA GLU A 98 6.71 -15.99 -16.77
C GLU A 98 5.89 -16.92 -15.89
N ASP A 99 6.19 -16.98 -14.59
CA ASP A 99 5.45 -17.78 -13.62
C ASP A 99 4.02 -17.26 -13.46
N LEU A 100 3.85 -15.94 -13.34
CA LEU A 100 2.53 -15.30 -13.29
C LEU A 100 1.70 -15.64 -14.53
N ARG A 101 2.33 -15.66 -15.72
CA ARG A 101 1.67 -16.00 -16.98
C ARG A 101 1.29 -17.48 -17.08
N GLN A 102 2.03 -18.38 -16.45
CA GLN A 102 1.69 -19.80 -16.41
C GLN A 102 0.50 -20.07 -15.47
N ILE A 103 0.41 -19.33 -14.37
CA ILE A 103 -0.67 -19.47 -13.39
C ILE A 103 -1.98 -18.92 -13.95
N LEU A 104 -1.92 -17.75 -14.59
CA LEU A 104 -3.09 -17.09 -15.15
C LEU A 104 -3.44 -17.69 -16.51
N ASN A 105 -4.64 -18.28 -16.63
CA ASN A 105 -5.15 -18.84 -17.89
C ASN A 105 -5.70 -17.74 -18.82
N LEU A 106 -4.89 -16.70 -19.06
CA LEU A 106 -5.23 -15.51 -19.84
C LEU A 106 -4.60 -15.54 -21.23
N SER A 107 -5.35 -15.03 -22.21
CA SER A 107 -4.80 -14.77 -23.54
C SER A 107 -3.59 -13.82 -23.46
N SER A 108 -2.71 -13.85 -24.47
CA SER A 108 -1.59 -12.92 -24.54
C SER A 108 -2.03 -11.45 -24.53
N VAL A 109 -3.19 -11.16 -25.13
CA VAL A 109 -3.74 -9.80 -25.20
C VAL A 109 -4.25 -9.38 -23.82
N ASP A 110 -5.07 -10.22 -23.17
CA ASP A 110 -5.65 -9.91 -21.87
C ASP A 110 -4.59 -9.73 -20.78
N PHE A 111 -3.57 -10.61 -20.78
CA PHE A 111 -2.48 -10.53 -19.82
C PHE A 111 -1.67 -9.24 -19.96
N ASN A 112 -1.27 -8.89 -21.19
CA ASN A 112 -0.46 -7.68 -21.41
C ASN A 112 -1.27 -6.40 -21.19
N ASN A 113 -2.52 -6.34 -21.68
CA ASN A 113 -3.39 -5.18 -21.50
C ASN A 113 -3.78 -4.99 -20.02
N GLY A 114 -4.08 -6.08 -19.32
CA GLY A 114 -4.37 -6.06 -17.89
C GLY A 114 -3.19 -5.54 -17.07
N LEU A 115 -1.99 -6.08 -17.29
CA LEU A 115 -0.78 -5.58 -16.62
C LEU A 115 -0.48 -4.11 -16.98
N GLN A 116 -0.66 -3.72 -18.24
CA GLN A 116 -0.43 -2.34 -18.67
C GLN A 116 -1.38 -1.37 -17.96
N SER A 117 -2.67 -1.66 -17.95
CA SER A 117 -3.70 -0.84 -17.30
C SER A 117 -3.44 -0.73 -15.79
N LEU A 118 -3.13 -1.85 -15.12
CA LEU A 118 -2.82 -1.87 -13.69
C LEU A 118 -1.56 -1.06 -13.34
N GLN A 119 -0.53 -1.07 -14.21
CA GLN A 119 0.67 -0.24 -14.04
C GLN A 119 0.38 1.24 -14.24
N GLN A 120 -0.44 1.60 -15.24
CA GLN A 120 -0.84 3.01 -15.48
C GLN A 120 -1.63 3.60 -14.30
N ARG A 121 -2.33 2.76 -13.54
CA ARG A 121 -3.03 3.12 -12.30
C ARG A 121 -2.16 3.02 -11.04
N TYR A 122 -0.87 2.70 -11.17
CA TYR A 122 0.06 2.50 -10.05
C TYR A 122 -0.36 1.40 -9.07
N LEU A 123 -1.18 0.43 -9.51
CA LEU A 123 -1.63 -0.69 -8.67
C LEU A 123 -0.68 -1.88 -8.73
N VAL A 124 0.03 -2.02 -9.85
CA VAL A 124 1.07 -3.05 -10.07
C VAL A 124 2.38 -2.35 -10.39
N THR A 125 3.45 -2.74 -9.70
CA THR A 125 4.81 -2.29 -9.98
C THR A 125 5.57 -3.35 -10.74
N LYS A 126 6.20 -2.96 -11.84
CA LYS A 126 7.19 -3.75 -12.56
C LYS A 126 8.56 -3.53 -11.95
N ILE A 127 9.24 -4.61 -11.61
CA ILE A 127 10.63 -4.60 -11.16
C ILE A 127 11.47 -5.26 -12.24
N LYS A 128 12.51 -4.56 -12.72
CA LYS A 128 13.43 -5.07 -13.73
C LYS A 128 14.81 -5.19 -13.12
N GLU A 129 15.26 -6.43 -12.98
CA GLU A 129 16.64 -6.81 -12.68
C GLU A 129 17.16 -7.61 -13.88
N ASP A 130 17.69 -8.80 -13.66
CA ASP A 130 18.01 -9.76 -14.72
C ASP A 130 16.74 -10.36 -15.37
N LYS A 131 15.64 -10.36 -14.63
CA LYS A 131 14.31 -10.80 -15.07
C LYS A 131 13.25 -9.75 -14.75
N ILE A 132 12.04 -9.95 -15.27
CA ILE A 132 10.90 -9.07 -15.01
C ILE A 132 10.04 -9.69 -13.91
N PHE A 133 9.79 -8.91 -12.87
CA PHE A 133 8.91 -9.27 -11.77
C PHE A 133 7.77 -8.28 -11.62
N PHE A 134 6.69 -8.73 -10.99
CA PHE A 134 5.54 -7.91 -10.65
C PHE A 134 5.17 -8.08 -9.18
N LYS A 135 4.74 -6.97 -8.57
CA LYS A 135 4.09 -6.96 -7.25
C LYS A 135 2.96 -5.94 -7.23
N LEU A 136 2.00 -6.12 -6.32
CA LEU A 136 1.00 -5.09 -6.03
C LEU A 136 1.59 -3.95 -5.22
N ALA A 137 0.99 -2.77 -5.37
CA ALA A 137 1.21 -1.66 -4.45
C ALA A 137 0.85 -2.11 -3.01
N PRO A 138 1.69 -1.87 -1.99
CA PRO A 138 1.55 -2.49 -0.67
C PRO A 138 0.15 -2.31 -0.03
N PHE A 139 -0.36 -1.09 0.00
CA PHE A 139 -1.68 -0.81 0.60
C PHE A 139 -2.84 -1.41 -0.18
N PHE A 140 -2.72 -1.45 -1.51
CA PHE A 140 -3.73 -2.09 -2.34
C PHE A 140 -3.68 -3.62 -2.21
N ASN A 141 -2.49 -4.20 -2.09
CA ASN A 141 -2.30 -5.62 -1.78
C ASN A 141 -3.03 -6.00 -0.50
N GLU A 142 -2.84 -5.21 0.55
CA GLU A 142 -3.47 -5.46 1.84
C GLU A 142 -4.98 -5.31 1.82
N TYR A 143 -5.48 -4.33 1.07
CA TYR A 143 -6.90 -4.24 0.81
C TYR A 143 -7.43 -5.51 0.11
N VAL A 144 -6.80 -5.94 -0.98
CA VAL A 144 -7.24 -7.11 -1.76
C VAL A 144 -7.20 -8.38 -0.91
N LYS A 145 -6.12 -8.59 -0.16
CA LYS A 145 -5.96 -9.75 0.73
C LYS A 145 -7.05 -9.85 1.78
N LYS A 146 -7.51 -8.71 2.31
CA LYS A 146 -8.42 -8.65 3.46
C LYS A 146 -9.89 -8.54 3.06
N TYR A 147 -10.20 -7.97 1.90
CA TYR A 147 -11.58 -7.57 1.56
C TYR A 147 -12.08 -8.08 0.20
N CYS A 148 -11.21 -8.68 -0.63
CA CYS A 148 -11.58 -9.13 -1.98
C CYS A 148 -11.42 -10.64 -2.18
N LYS A 149 -11.05 -11.39 -1.13
CA LYS A 149 -11.05 -12.84 -1.15
C LYS A 149 -12.47 -13.33 -0.80
N ASP A 150 -12.94 -14.30 -1.57
CA ASP A 150 -14.21 -15.02 -1.32
C ASP A 150 -14.21 -15.72 0.05
#